data_AF-A0A964DH59-F1
#
_entry.id   AF-A0A964DH59-F1
#
_cell.length_a   1.000
_cell.length_b   1.000
_cell.length_c   1.000
_cell.angle_alpha   90.00
_cell.angle_beta   90.00
_cell.angle_gamma   90.00
#
_symmetry.space_group_name_H-M   'P 1'
#
loop_
_entity.id
_entity.type
_entity.pdbx_description
1 polymer ?
#
loop_
_entity_poly.entity_id
_entity_poly.type
_entity_poly.pdbx_seq_one_letter_code
_entity_poly.pdbx_strand_id
1 'polypeptide(L)'
;MFLFNWENVPGKDNGKLIEFLEQKYGVDWVRTAKIEKIDNNEIRISTEKNNLSLKLNNENTRVTLTINKIRTDEFIVKIENSKINVYKDIEQEKKEIRQGVKVKEISYPYSLLGALVIAGLIVVALMGYYGTQSAGIFSPREAFFVIGASILILSAASVYQFLTLRNTISVLKIHEEELQSARDAAQEARLASLEGARSTTSLGPRVGALEPQLASLETRVTALEKQKSPR
;
A
#
# COMPACT_ATOMS: atom_id res chain seq x y z
N MET A 1 -15.23 5.23 4.31
CA MET A 1 -15.50 3.94 3.64
C MET A 1 -16.26 3.03 4.60
N PHE A 2 -17.26 2.28 4.14
CA PHE A 2 -18.01 1.34 4.99
C PHE A 2 -17.11 0.18 5.42
N LEU A 3 -17.19 -0.22 6.69
CA LEU A 3 -16.42 -1.35 7.23
C LEU A 3 -17.35 -2.56 7.46
N PHE A 4 -18.28 -2.44 8.39
CA PHE A 4 -19.22 -3.51 8.75
C PHE A 4 -20.44 -2.92 9.47
N ASN A 5 -21.51 -3.71 9.56
CA ASN A 5 -22.68 -3.36 10.36
C ASN A 5 -22.55 -3.92 11.78
N TRP A 6 -22.79 -3.08 12.79
CA TRP A 6 -22.65 -3.43 14.21
C TRP A 6 -23.66 -4.48 14.70
N GLU A 7 -24.87 -4.48 14.14
CA GLU A 7 -25.93 -5.43 14.51
C GLU A 7 -25.72 -6.81 13.86
N ASN A 8 -24.97 -6.87 12.77
CA ASN A 8 -24.65 -8.11 12.09
C ASN A 8 -23.41 -8.83 12.68
N VAL A 9 -22.87 -8.31 13.78
CA VAL A 9 -21.73 -8.91 14.51
C VAL A 9 -22.12 -9.18 15.97
N PRO A 10 -21.97 -10.43 16.45
CA PRO A 10 -21.53 -11.62 15.73
C PRO A 10 -22.58 -12.11 14.73
N GLY A 11 -22.15 -12.56 13.55
CA GLY A 11 -23.02 -13.12 12.53
C GLY A 11 -22.55 -12.85 11.12
N LYS A 12 -23.45 -12.28 10.30
CA LYS A 12 -23.27 -12.11 8.85
C LYS A 12 -22.04 -11.29 8.46
N ASP A 13 -21.67 -10.30 9.27
CA ASP A 13 -20.55 -9.40 8.96
C ASP A 13 -19.24 -9.78 9.67
N ASN A 14 -19.17 -10.96 10.30
CA ASN A 14 -17.93 -11.44 10.94
C ASN A 14 -16.74 -11.46 9.98
N GLY A 15 -16.95 -11.94 8.74
CA GLY A 15 -15.90 -12.01 7.73
C GLY A 15 -15.33 -10.63 7.39
N LYS A 16 -16.20 -9.60 7.26
CA LYS A 16 -15.78 -8.22 6.98
C LYS A 16 -14.98 -7.63 8.13
N LEU A 17 -15.41 -7.88 9.37
CA LEU A 17 -14.69 -7.41 10.55
C LEU A 17 -13.30 -8.07 10.64
N ILE A 18 -13.22 -9.38 10.41
CA ILE A 18 -11.95 -10.14 10.39
C ILE A 18 -11.01 -9.60 9.31
N GLU A 19 -11.49 -9.47 8.07
CA GLU A 19 -10.71 -8.98 6.94
C GLU A 19 -10.17 -7.57 7.20
N PHE A 20 -11.02 -6.68 7.74
CA PHE A 20 -10.62 -5.33 8.10
C PHE A 20 -9.52 -5.31 9.18
N LEU A 21 -9.67 -6.13 10.23
CA LEU A 21 -8.70 -6.19 11.33
C LEU A 21 -7.36 -6.76 10.86
N GLU A 22 -7.38 -7.75 9.98
CA GLU A 22 -6.19 -8.34 9.38
C GLU A 22 -5.47 -7.35 8.46
N GLN A 23 -6.17 -6.73 7.52
CA GLN A 23 -5.56 -5.81 6.54
C GLN A 23 -5.04 -4.53 7.19
N LYS A 24 -5.80 -3.91 8.11
CA LYS A 24 -5.42 -2.61 8.69
C LYS A 24 -4.41 -2.74 9.83
N TYR A 25 -4.54 -3.77 10.67
CA TYR A 25 -3.73 -3.89 11.89
C TYR A 25 -2.76 -5.06 11.86
N GLY A 26 -2.78 -5.91 10.83
CA GLY A 26 -1.89 -7.08 10.73
C GLY A 26 -2.20 -8.14 11.80
N VAL A 27 -3.45 -8.23 12.25
CA VAL A 27 -3.86 -9.10 13.36
C VAL A 27 -4.49 -10.36 12.81
N ASP A 28 -3.66 -11.34 12.49
CA ASP A 28 -4.02 -12.63 11.87
C ASP A 28 -4.84 -13.55 12.79
N TRP A 29 -4.55 -13.54 14.10
CA TRP A 29 -5.20 -14.40 15.08
C TRP A 29 -6.71 -14.18 15.23
N VAL A 30 -7.26 -13.08 14.71
CA VAL A 30 -8.71 -12.80 14.72
C VAL A 30 -9.51 -13.80 13.88
N ARG A 31 -8.88 -14.50 12.93
CA ARG A 31 -9.51 -15.56 12.12
C ARG A 31 -9.98 -16.77 12.94
N THR A 32 -9.20 -17.11 13.97
CA THR A 32 -9.48 -18.24 14.88
C THR A 32 -10.06 -17.80 16.21
N ALA A 33 -10.19 -16.48 16.42
CA ALA A 33 -10.66 -15.92 17.67
C ALA A 33 -12.16 -16.12 17.85
N LYS A 34 -12.57 -16.25 19.12
CA LYS A 34 -13.98 -16.22 19.48
C LYS A 34 -14.48 -14.77 19.39
N ILE A 35 -15.49 -14.54 18.56
CA ILE A 35 -16.19 -13.26 18.46
C ILE A 35 -17.48 -13.37 19.25
N GLU A 36 -17.62 -12.54 20.27
CA GLU A 36 -18.80 -12.48 21.12
C GLU A 36 -19.21 -11.03 21.35
N LYS A 37 -20.52 -10.80 21.48
CA LYS A 37 -21.07 -9.50 21.89
C LYS A 37 -21.40 -9.62 23.36
N ILE A 38 -20.67 -8.90 24.20
CA ILE A 38 -20.81 -8.95 25.66
C ILE A 38 -22.07 -8.19 26.07
N ASP A 39 -22.30 -7.06 25.43
CA ASP A 39 -23.45 -6.17 25.62
C ASP A 39 -23.90 -5.59 24.27
N ASN A 40 -24.95 -4.76 24.25
CA ASN A 40 -25.31 -4.02 23.03
C ASN A 40 -24.18 -3.10 22.52
N ASN A 41 -23.27 -2.69 23.42
CA ASN A 41 -22.27 -1.68 23.15
C ASN A 41 -20.83 -2.23 23.10
N GLU A 42 -20.59 -3.52 23.34
CA GLU A 42 -19.22 -4.09 23.31
C GLU A 42 -19.18 -5.41 22.53
N ILE A 43 -18.28 -5.46 21.55
CA ILE A 43 -17.90 -6.68 20.83
C ILE A 43 -16.50 -7.05 21.28
N ARG A 44 -16.33 -8.29 21.74
CA ARG A 44 -15.06 -8.85 22.16
C ARG A 44 -14.61 -9.94 21.19
N ILE A 45 -13.33 -9.88 20.83
CA ILE A 45 -12.65 -10.85 19.97
C ILE A 45 -11.44 -11.33 20.76
N SER A 46 -11.47 -12.58 21.20
CA SER A 46 -10.42 -13.09 22.07
C SER A 46 -9.97 -14.50 21.72
N THR A 47 -8.71 -14.76 22.06
CA THR A 47 -8.07 -16.07 22.11
C THR A 47 -7.49 -16.25 23.51
N GLU A 48 -6.86 -17.39 23.79
CA GLU A 48 -6.21 -17.61 25.09
C GLU A 48 -5.14 -16.57 25.43
N LYS A 49 -4.47 -16.01 24.40
CA LYS A 49 -3.30 -15.13 24.57
C LYS A 49 -3.56 -13.68 24.18
N ASN A 50 -4.49 -13.43 23.25
CA ASN A 50 -4.77 -12.11 22.72
C ASN A 50 -6.22 -11.71 22.94
N ASN A 51 -6.45 -10.41 23.15
CA ASN A 51 -7.77 -9.85 23.33
C ASN A 51 -7.91 -8.53 22.58
N LEU A 52 -9.06 -8.36 21.94
CA LEU A 52 -9.44 -7.18 21.20
C LEU A 52 -10.89 -6.85 21.55
N SER A 53 -11.17 -5.57 21.83
CA SER A 53 -12.51 -5.11 22.14
C SER A 53 -12.87 -3.92 21.24
N LEU A 54 -14.06 -3.94 20.68
CA LEU A 54 -14.70 -2.78 20.06
C LEU A 54 -15.80 -2.31 21.00
N LYS A 55 -15.80 -1.02 21.34
CA LYS A 55 -16.77 -0.41 22.22
C LYS A 55 -17.47 0.75 21.54
N LEU A 56 -18.79 0.66 21.45
CA LEU A 56 -19.67 1.72 20.98
C LEU A 56 -19.86 2.76 22.10
N ASN A 57 -19.70 4.03 21.76
CA ASN A 57 -20.00 5.12 22.69
C ASN A 57 -21.51 5.22 22.96
N ASN A 58 -21.90 5.76 24.11
CA ASN A 58 -23.30 5.91 24.53
C ASN A 58 -24.16 6.74 23.56
N GLU A 59 -23.53 7.66 22.82
CA GLU A 59 -24.20 8.48 21.81
C GLU A 59 -24.36 7.78 20.45
N ASN A 60 -23.84 6.54 20.31
CA ASN A 60 -23.79 5.79 19.06
C ASN A 60 -23.12 6.55 17.90
N THR A 61 -22.19 7.44 18.22
CA THR A 61 -21.46 8.27 17.26
C THR A 61 -20.11 7.68 16.86
N ARG A 62 -19.49 6.90 17.76
CA ARG A 62 -18.13 6.37 17.58
C ARG A 62 -17.99 4.96 18.12
N VAL A 63 -17.10 4.19 17.49
CA VAL A 63 -16.61 2.91 18.02
C VAL A 63 -15.12 3.06 18.31
N THR A 64 -14.72 2.69 19.52
CA THR A 64 -13.32 2.62 19.95
C THR A 64 -12.85 1.17 19.87
N LEU A 65 -11.77 0.93 19.16
CA LEU A 65 -11.09 -0.36 19.08
C LEU A 65 -9.89 -0.36 20.01
N THR A 66 -9.79 -1.37 20.86
CA THR A 66 -8.67 -1.59 21.77
C THR A 66 -8.06 -2.97 21.50
N ILE A 67 -6.76 -3.03 21.18
CA ILE A 67 -6.02 -4.27 20.94
C ILE A 67 -5.02 -4.47 22.09
N ASN A 68 -5.12 -5.61 22.77
CA ASN A 68 -4.26 -6.02 23.89
C ASN A 68 -4.10 -4.92 24.98
N LYS A 69 -5.14 -4.09 25.20
CA LYS A 69 -5.16 -2.95 26.15
C LYS A 69 -4.13 -1.84 25.88
N ILE A 70 -3.47 -1.83 24.73
CA ILE A 70 -2.40 -0.87 24.42
C ILE A 70 -2.78 0.03 23.24
N ARG A 71 -3.19 -0.57 22.12
CA ARG A 71 -3.45 0.18 20.89
C ARG A 71 -4.91 0.55 20.80
N THR A 72 -5.19 1.85 20.69
CA THR A 72 -6.55 2.39 20.58
C THR A 72 -6.74 3.10 19.25
N ASP A 73 -7.84 2.80 18.54
CA ASP A 73 -8.24 3.51 17.32
C ASP A 73 -9.75 3.84 17.37
N GLU A 74 -10.18 4.84 16.60
CA GLU A 74 -11.57 5.32 16.59
C GLU A 74 -12.20 5.24 15.20
N PHE A 75 -13.49 4.91 15.17
CA PHE A 75 -14.29 4.82 13.96
C PHE A 75 -15.57 5.62 14.08
N ILE A 76 -16.04 6.14 12.94
CA ILE A 76 -17.31 6.87 12.86
C ILE A 76 -18.44 5.86 12.73
N VAL A 77 -19.53 6.12 13.45
CA VAL A 77 -20.77 5.38 13.32
C VAL A 77 -21.79 6.25 12.62
N LYS A 78 -22.54 5.67 11.69
CA LYS A 78 -23.71 6.31 11.08
C LYS A 78 -24.90 5.38 11.18
N ILE A 79 -26.04 5.97 11.51
CA ILE A 79 -27.32 5.26 11.57
C ILE A 79 -28.02 5.47 10.23
N GLU A 80 -28.18 4.38 9.47
CA GLU A 80 -28.82 4.39 8.16
C GLU A 80 -29.88 3.29 8.13
N ASN A 81 -31.11 3.62 7.75
CA ASN A 81 -32.24 2.68 7.74
C ASN A 81 -32.43 1.95 9.09
N SER A 82 -32.29 2.68 10.20
CA SER A 82 -32.35 2.16 11.57
C SER A 82 -31.30 1.09 11.91
N LYS A 83 -30.22 1.01 11.12
CA LYS A 83 -29.11 0.09 11.35
C LYS A 83 -27.84 0.86 11.63
N ILE A 84 -27.05 0.34 12.58
CA ILE A 84 -25.78 0.93 13.00
C ILE A 84 -24.68 0.42 12.07
N ASN A 85 -24.14 1.32 11.26
CA ASN A 85 -23.06 1.03 10.31
C ASN A 85 -21.77 1.70 10.79
N VAL A 86 -20.67 0.94 10.80
CA VAL A 86 -19.35 1.44 11.18
C VAL A 86 -18.58 1.82 9.92
N TYR A 87 -18.01 3.01 9.95
CA TYR A 87 -17.28 3.62 8.85
C TYR A 87 -15.86 3.97 9.29
N LYS A 88 -14.91 3.76 8.37
CA LYS A 88 -13.58 4.38 8.49
C LYS A 88 -13.75 5.89 8.45
N ASP A 89 -13.14 6.59 9.40
CA ASP A 89 -13.09 8.04 9.40
C ASP A 89 -12.23 8.53 8.23
N ILE A 90 -12.92 8.91 7.15
CA ILE A 90 -12.30 9.48 5.94
C ILE A 90 -12.02 10.97 6.10
N GLU A 91 -12.51 11.64 7.14
CA GLU A 91 -12.15 13.02 7.46
C GLU A 91 -10.84 13.09 8.24
N GLN A 92 -10.55 12.12 9.11
CA GLN A 92 -9.20 11.87 9.63
C GLN A 92 -8.26 11.54 8.47
N GLU A 93 -8.65 10.65 7.55
CA GLU A 93 -7.83 10.34 6.38
C GLU A 93 -7.68 11.52 5.41
N LYS A 94 -8.69 12.37 5.22
CA LYS A 94 -8.56 13.63 4.46
C LYS A 94 -7.85 14.72 5.23
N LYS A 95 -7.85 14.72 6.56
CA LYS A 95 -6.99 15.60 7.37
C LYS A 95 -5.57 15.08 7.39
N GLU A 96 -5.32 13.78 7.37
CA GLU A 96 -4.00 13.15 7.22
C GLU A 96 -3.51 13.18 5.77
N ILE A 97 -4.40 13.26 4.77
CA ILE A 97 -4.07 13.50 3.36
C ILE A 97 -4.02 15.00 3.08
N ARG A 98 -4.71 15.90 3.80
CA ARG A 98 -4.45 17.36 3.72
C ARG A 98 -3.23 17.73 4.56
N GLN A 99 -2.98 17.03 5.66
CA GLN A 99 -1.76 17.08 6.47
C GLN A 99 -0.66 16.13 5.97
N GLY A 100 -0.93 15.37 4.91
CA GLY A 100 0.02 14.44 4.27
C GLY A 100 0.20 14.72 2.77
N VAL A 101 -0.63 15.57 2.17
CA VAL A 101 -0.33 16.44 1.02
C VAL A 101 0.36 17.71 1.52
N LYS A 102 0.16 18.11 2.80
CA LYS A 102 1.29 18.62 3.59
C LYS A 102 2.21 17.46 3.95
N VAL A 103 2.74 16.75 2.97
CA VAL A 103 3.90 15.89 3.18
C VAL A 103 4.87 16.70 4.04
N LYS A 104 5.13 16.25 5.27
CA LYS A 104 6.41 16.45 5.95
C LYS A 104 7.10 17.79 5.62
N GLU A 105 6.51 18.91 6.03
CA GLU A 105 7.29 19.93 6.71
C GLU A 105 7.35 19.58 8.22
N ILE A 106 7.40 18.30 8.58
CA ILE A 106 8.61 17.85 9.26
C ILE A 106 9.68 17.49 8.22
N SER A 107 10.10 18.52 7.51
CA SER A 107 11.51 18.72 7.26
C SER A 107 12.12 18.80 8.67
N TYR A 108 12.43 17.65 9.27
CA TYR A 108 13.79 17.54 9.73
C TYR A 108 14.53 17.42 8.42
N PRO A 109 14.98 18.54 7.83
CA PRO A 109 15.64 18.44 6.56
C PRO A 109 16.74 17.40 6.76
N TYR A 110 17.12 16.70 5.70
CA TYR A 110 18.39 16.02 5.74
C TYR A 110 19.55 16.99 6.10
N SER A 111 19.29 18.30 6.16
CA SER A 111 20.12 19.31 6.83
C SER A 111 20.02 19.43 8.35
N LEU A 112 19.06 18.87 9.11
CA LEU A 112 19.11 18.80 10.58
C LEU A 112 19.91 17.57 11.02
N LEU A 113 19.63 16.40 10.45
CA LEU A 113 20.52 15.22 10.63
C LEU A 113 21.89 15.48 10.01
N GLY A 114 21.93 16.11 8.83
CA GLY A 114 23.16 16.60 8.21
C GLY A 114 23.86 17.68 9.03
N ALA A 115 23.14 18.64 9.62
CA ALA A 115 23.74 19.64 10.52
C ALA A 115 24.20 19.03 11.83
N LEU A 116 23.57 17.99 12.36
CA LEU A 116 24.06 17.27 13.53
C LEU A 116 25.34 16.48 13.21
N VAL A 117 25.41 15.85 12.02
CA VAL A 117 26.63 15.19 11.54
C VAL A 117 27.74 16.21 11.25
N ILE A 118 27.43 17.33 10.59
CA ILE A 118 28.37 18.40 10.30
C ILE A 118 28.82 19.11 11.59
N ALA A 119 27.91 19.38 12.53
CA ALA A 119 28.26 19.93 13.84
C ALA A 119 29.15 18.95 14.63
N GLY A 120 28.85 17.64 14.59
CA GLY A 120 29.72 16.61 15.15
C GLY A 120 31.12 16.61 14.51
N LEU A 121 31.21 16.69 13.18
CA LEU A 121 32.48 16.77 12.44
C LEU A 121 33.23 18.08 12.72
N ILE A 122 32.53 19.20 12.84
CA ILE A 122 33.11 20.50 13.20
C ILE A 122 33.66 20.46 14.63
N VAL A 123 32.94 19.87 15.58
CA VAL A 123 33.44 19.68 16.96
C VAL A 123 34.68 18.79 16.96
N VAL A 124 34.69 17.67 16.22
CA VAL A 124 35.86 16.80 16.12
C VAL A 124 37.05 17.51 15.46
N ALA A 125 36.81 18.30 14.40
CA ALA A 125 37.85 19.07 13.72
C ALA A 125 38.41 20.20 14.59
N LEU A 126 37.55 20.94 15.29
CA LEU A 126 37.96 21.98 16.26
C LEU A 126 38.72 21.34 17.43
N MET A 127 38.30 20.18 17.91
CA MET A 127 38.97 19.46 18.99
C MET A 127 40.35 18.91 18.55
N GLY A 128 40.50 18.48 17.29
CA GLY A 128 41.81 18.15 16.72
C GLY A 128 42.71 19.37 16.50
N TYR A 129 42.14 20.49 16.06
CA TYR A 129 42.86 21.75 15.80
C TYR A 129 43.31 22.46 17.09
N TYR A 130 42.45 22.52 18.11
CA TYR A 130 42.77 23.17 19.39
C TYR A 130 43.38 22.21 20.42
N GLY A 131 42.99 20.93 20.41
CA GLY A 131 43.51 19.92 21.32
C GLY A 131 44.98 19.55 21.06
N THR A 132 45.48 19.80 19.84
CA THR A 132 46.90 19.62 19.53
C THR A 132 47.75 20.85 19.85
N GLN A 133 47.16 22.04 20.01
CA GLN A 133 47.92 23.27 20.20
C GLN A 133 47.86 23.93 21.58
N SER A 134 46.87 23.70 22.47
CA SER A 134 46.77 24.60 23.64
C SER A 134 46.30 24.10 25.01
N ALA A 135 45.84 22.88 25.24
CA ALA A 135 45.53 22.47 26.63
C ALA A 135 45.48 20.95 26.77
N GLY A 136 46.25 20.39 27.72
CA GLY A 136 46.28 18.96 28.04
C GLY A 136 44.97 18.40 28.64
N ILE A 137 43.86 18.56 27.93
CA ILE A 137 42.49 18.22 28.36
C ILE A 137 42.17 16.74 28.07
N PHE A 138 42.84 16.12 27.10
CA PHE A 138 42.67 14.69 26.80
C PHE A 138 44.03 14.02 26.57
N SER A 139 44.19 12.81 27.14
CA SER A 139 45.32 11.96 26.81
C SER A 139 45.19 11.39 25.40
N PRO A 140 46.30 11.02 24.73
CA PRO A 140 46.25 10.41 23.39
C PRO A 140 45.29 9.21 23.31
N ARG A 141 45.18 8.43 24.40
CA ARG A 141 44.28 7.27 24.47
C ARG A 141 42.81 7.66 24.43
N GLU A 142 42.40 8.72 25.14
CA GLU A 142 41.01 9.18 25.18
C GLU A 142 40.58 9.78 23.83
N ALA A 143 41.50 10.45 23.13
CA ALA A 143 41.25 10.95 21.78
C ALA A 143 40.92 9.81 20.79
N PHE A 144 41.64 8.68 20.86
CA PHE A 144 41.33 7.51 20.03
C PHE A 144 39.95 6.91 20.32
N PHE A 145 39.53 6.88 21.59
CA PHE A 145 38.20 6.40 21.97
C PHE A 145 37.08 7.28 21.42
N VAL A 146 37.23 8.60 21.48
CA VAL A 146 36.22 9.55 20.96
C VAL A 146 36.09 9.45 19.44
N ILE A 147 37.22 9.32 18.73
CA ILE A 147 37.23 9.12 17.28
C ILE A 147 36.57 7.78 16.93
N GLY A 148 36.94 6.70 17.63
CA GLY A 148 36.36 5.38 17.42
C GLY A 148 34.85 5.36 17.64
N ALA A 149 34.37 5.98 18.72
CA ALA A 149 32.94 6.07 19.03
C ALA A 149 32.17 6.86 17.95
N SER A 150 32.76 7.92 17.42
CA SER A 150 32.16 8.75 16.38
C SER A 150 32.00 7.99 15.05
N ILE A 151 33.03 7.23 14.65
CA ILE A 151 32.97 6.36 13.47
C ILE A 151 31.89 5.28 13.65
N LEU A 152 31.79 4.71 14.86
CA LEU A 152 30.81 3.67 15.15
C LEU A 152 29.37 4.20 15.05
N ILE A 153 29.11 5.39 15.61
CA ILE A 153 27.80 6.07 15.51
C ILE A 153 27.45 6.38 14.04
N LEU A 154 28.42 6.89 13.26
CA LEU A 154 28.23 7.17 11.84
C LEU A 154 27.93 5.90 11.04
N SER A 155 28.62 4.80 11.34
CA SER A 155 28.39 3.51 10.67
C SER A 155 26.99 2.96 10.97
N ALA A 156 26.54 3.03 12.23
CA ALA A 156 25.21 2.58 12.63
C ALA A 156 24.10 3.42 11.97
N ALA A 157 24.28 4.74 11.88
CA ALA A 157 23.34 5.62 11.19
C ALA A 157 23.25 5.30 9.69
N SER A 158 24.38 5.01 9.04
CA SER A 158 24.42 4.62 7.62
C SER A 158 23.71 3.29 7.36
N VAL A 159 23.93 2.28 8.21
CA VAL A 159 23.24 0.98 8.12
C VAL A 159 21.73 1.14 8.33
N TYR A 160 21.31 1.98 9.27
CA TYR A 160 19.89 2.27 9.51
C TYR A 160 19.22 2.92 8.29
N GLN A 161 19.88 3.89 7.65
CA GLN A 161 19.39 4.50 6.41
C GLN A 161 19.30 3.48 5.26
N PHE A 162 20.28 2.58 5.15
CA PHE A 162 20.27 1.54 4.12
C PHE A 162 19.11 0.53 4.28
N LEU A 163 18.84 0.09 5.52
CA LEU A 163 17.75 -0.85 5.81
C LEU A 163 16.36 -0.25 5.53
N THR A 164 16.17 1.03 5.85
CA THR A 164 14.92 1.74 5.60
C THR A 164 14.65 1.95 4.11
N LEU A 165 15.69 2.26 3.32
CA LEU A 165 15.58 2.31 1.85
C LEU A 165 15.18 0.94 1.27
N ARG A 166 15.81 -0.14 1.73
CA ARG A 166 15.53 -1.49 1.21
C ARG A 166 14.07 -1.91 1.42
N ASN A 167 13.52 -1.64 2.59
CA ASN A 167 12.11 -1.93 2.89
C ASN A 167 11.14 -1.11 2.03
N THR A 168 11.50 0.13 1.71
CA THR A 168 10.66 1.00 0.87
C THR A 168 10.65 0.49 -0.59
N ILE A 169 11.81 0.05 -1.08
CA ILE A 169 11.95 -0.51 -2.44
C ILE A 169 11.20 -1.84 -2.58
N SER A 170 11.19 -2.71 -1.56
CA SER A 170 10.45 -3.98 -1.62
C SER A 170 8.94 -3.79 -1.72
N VAL A 171 8.39 -2.78 -1.03
CA VAL A 171 6.95 -2.47 -1.10
C VAL A 171 6.58 -1.91 -2.46
N LEU A 172 7.43 -1.05 -3.04
CA LEU A 172 7.20 -0.49 -4.39
C LEU A 172 7.20 -1.58 -5.47
N LYS A 173 8.07 -2.58 -5.34
CA LYS A 173 8.18 -3.67 -6.32
C LYS A 173 6.93 -4.55 -6.37
N ILE A 174 6.32 -4.85 -5.22
CA ILE A 174 5.08 -5.65 -5.15
C ILE A 174 3.93 -4.93 -5.86
N HIS A 175 3.82 -3.60 -5.67
CA HIS A 175 2.74 -2.84 -6.27
C HIS A 175 2.88 -2.70 -7.80
N GLU A 176 4.11 -2.68 -8.32
CA GLU A 176 4.38 -2.67 -9.75
C GLU A 176 3.98 -3.99 -10.44
N GLU A 177 4.24 -5.13 -9.79
CA GLU A 177 3.86 -6.46 -10.30
C GLU A 177 2.34 -6.66 -10.31
N GLU A 178 1.62 -6.20 -9.28
CA GLU A 178 0.15 -6.22 -9.26
C GLU A 178 -0.44 -5.35 -10.38
N LEU A 179 0.15 -4.17 -10.63
CA LEU A 179 -0.30 -3.27 -11.69
C LEU A 179 -0.09 -3.88 -13.09
N GLN A 180 1.01 -4.60 -13.29
CA GLN A 180 1.30 -5.31 -14.54
C GLN A 180 0.32 -6.48 -14.76
N SER A 181 0.09 -7.31 -13.74
CA SER A 181 -0.86 -8.43 -13.84
C SER A 181 -2.30 -7.94 -14.14
N ALA A 182 -2.73 -6.86 -13.49
CA ALA A 182 -4.04 -6.26 -13.76
C ALA A 182 -4.15 -5.69 -15.18
N ARG A 183 -3.06 -5.14 -15.73
CA ARG A 183 -3.02 -4.63 -17.10
C ARG A 183 -3.15 -5.76 -18.13
N ASP A 184 -2.44 -6.86 -17.92
CA ASP A 184 -2.44 -8.00 -18.84
C ASP A 184 -3.82 -8.67 -18.86
N ALA A 185 -4.43 -8.89 -17.69
CA ALA A 185 -5.79 -9.43 -17.59
C ALA A 185 -6.83 -8.53 -18.28
N ALA A 186 -6.69 -7.20 -18.18
CA ALA A 186 -7.56 -6.26 -18.87
C ALA A 186 -7.37 -6.27 -20.40
N GLN A 187 -6.15 -6.52 -20.90
CA GLN A 187 -5.90 -6.67 -22.34
C GLN A 187 -6.47 -7.99 -22.88
N GLU A 188 -6.33 -9.08 -22.13
CA GLU A 188 -6.89 -10.38 -22.50
C GLU A 188 -8.43 -10.33 -22.59
N ALA A 189 -9.09 -9.70 -21.61
CA ALA A 189 -10.54 -9.49 -21.64
C ALA A 189 -10.98 -8.64 -22.85
N ARG A 190 -10.17 -7.65 -23.26
CA ARG A 190 -10.43 -6.87 -24.47
C ARG A 190 -10.26 -7.70 -25.75
N LEU A 191 -9.25 -8.56 -25.83
CA LEU A 191 -9.06 -9.45 -26.97
C LEU A 191 -10.19 -10.48 -27.09
N ALA A 192 -10.60 -11.09 -25.98
CA ALA A 192 -11.71 -12.04 -25.94
C ALA A 192 -13.05 -11.41 -26.38
N SER A 193 -13.30 -10.15 -25.98
CA SER A 193 -14.51 -9.42 -26.44
C SER A 193 -14.45 -9.01 -27.91
N LEU A 194 -13.27 -8.70 -28.46
CA LEU A 194 -13.07 -8.45 -29.89
C LEU A 194 -13.26 -9.71 -30.74
N GLU A 195 -12.79 -10.87 -30.27
CA GLU A 195 -12.97 -12.16 -30.94
C GLU A 195 -14.43 -12.65 -30.87
N GLY A 196 -15.08 -12.44 -29.72
CA GLY A 196 -16.52 -12.64 -29.56
C GLY A 196 -17.34 -11.72 -30.48
N ALA A 197 -16.94 -10.46 -30.64
CA ALA A 197 -17.58 -9.52 -31.56
C ALA A 197 -17.37 -9.92 -33.03
N ARG A 198 -16.17 -10.37 -33.42
CA ARG A 198 -15.89 -10.89 -34.77
C ARG A 198 -16.73 -12.12 -35.12
N SER A 199 -17.07 -12.94 -34.13
CA SER A 199 -17.90 -14.13 -34.29
C SER A 199 -19.41 -13.84 -34.29
N THR A 200 -19.84 -12.73 -33.67
CA THR A 200 -21.27 -12.39 -33.49
C THR A 200 -21.77 -11.27 -34.42
N THR A 201 -20.89 -10.40 -34.93
CA THR A 201 -21.24 -9.42 -35.97
C THR A 201 -20.92 -9.96 -37.37
N SER A 202 -21.77 -9.62 -38.34
CA SER A 202 -21.87 -10.15 -39.71
C SER A 202 -20.61 -10.02 -40.61
N LEU A 203 -19.45 -9.70 -40.03
CA LEU A 203 -18.16 -9.57 -40.69
C LEU A 203 -17.53 -10.94 -40.99
N GLY A 204 -17.60 -11.92 -40.08
CA GLY A 204 -17.04 -13.26 -40.30
C GLY A 204 -17.60 -13.95 -41.56
N PRO A 205 -18.94 -14.08 -41.69
CA PRO A 205 -19.57 -14.65 -42.88
C PRO A 205 -19.34 -13.82 -44.16
N ARG A 206 -19.26 -12.49 -44.06
CA ARG A 206 -19.00 -11.61 -45.21
C ARG A 206 -17.57 -11.74 -45.75
N VAL A 207 -16.57 -11.87 -44.88
CA VAL A 207 -15.17 -12.04 -45.30
C VAL A 207 -14.96 -13.41 -45.95
N GLY A 208 -15.53 -14.49 -45.38
CA GLY A 208 -15.48 -15.82 -45.99
C GLY A 208 -16.22 -15.91 -47.33
N ALA A 209 -17.24 -15.07 -47.57
CA ALA A 209 -17.95 -15.00 -48.85
C ALA A 209 -17.22 -14.14 -49.92
N LEU A 210 -16.23 -13.34 -49.53
CA LEU A 210 -15.43 -12.49 -50.44
C LEU A 210 -14.19 -13.22 -50.96
N GLU A 211 -13.62 -14.17 -50.20
CA GLU A 211 -12.48 -15.00 -50.65
C GLU A 211 -12.73 -15.78 -51.96
N PRO A 212 -13.85 -16.53 -52.12
CA PRO A 212 -14.10 -17.24 -53.37
C PRO A 212 -14.41 -16.30 -54.54
N GLN A 213 -14.92 -15.09 -54.26
CA GLN A 213 -15.19 -14.07 -55.30
C GLN A 213 -13.88 -13.44 -55.80
N LEU A 214 -12.92 -13.22 -54.92
CA LEU A 214 -11.60 -12.70 -55.30
C LEU A 214 -10.83 -13.72 -56.15
N ALA A 215 -10.84 -15.00 -55.75
CA ALA A 215 -10.22 -16.08 -56.52
C ALA A 215 -10.87 -16.25 -57.92
N SER A 216 -12.19 -16.10 -58.01
CA SER A 216 -12.92 -16.10 -59.28
C SER A 216 -12.54 -14.89 -60.17
N LEU A 217 -12.36 -13.72 -59.56
CA LEU A 217 -11.98 -12.50 -60.28
C LEU A 217 -10.54 -12.58 -60.80
N GLU A 218 -9.59 -13.08 -60.00
CA GLU A 218 -8.21 -13.31 -60.43
C GLU A 218 -8.16 -14.27 -61.61
N THR A 219 -8.89 -15.39 -61.54
CA THR A 219 -8.97 -16.37 -62.64
C THR A 219 -9.49 -15.72 -63.93
N ARG A 220 -10.50 -14.85 -63.83
CA ARG A 220 -11.07 -14.13 -64.98
C ARG A 220 -10.10 -13.10 -65.55
N VAL A 221 -9.33 -12.41 -64.71
CA VAL A 221 -8.31 -11.44 -65.14
C VAL A 221 -7.18 -12.15 -65.88
N THR A 222 -6.70 -13.30 -65.37
CA THR A 222 -5.66 -14.10 -66.05
C THR A 222 -6.15 -14.65 -67.40
N ALA A 223 -7.43 -15.05 -67.49
CA ALA A 223 -8.02 -15.48 -68.76
C ALA A 223 -8.15 -14.33 -69.78
N LEU A 224 -8.49 -13.12 -69.32
CA LEU A 224 -8.57 -11.92 -70.14
C LEU A 224 -7.19 -11.43 -70.62
N GLU A 225 -6.15 -11.51 -69.78
CA GLU A 225 -4.78 -11.23 -70.21
C GLU A 225 -4.30 -12.20 -71.29
N LYS A 226 -4.65 -13.49 -71.17
CA LYS A 226 -4.31 -14.50 -72.18
C LYS A 226 -5.06 -14.29 -73.50
N GLN A 227 -6.26 -13.69 -73.47
CA GLN A 227 -7.03 -13.29 -74.66
C GLN A 227 -6.51 -12.01 -75.32
N LYS A 228 -5.84 -11.13 -74.57
CA LYS A 228 -5.30 -9.85 -75.06
C LYS A 228 -3.88 -9.95 -75.61
N SER A 229 -3.29 -11.14 -75.67
CA SER A 229 -2.02 -11.41 -76.33
C SER A 229 -2.26 -11.84 -77.79
N PRO A 230 -2.23 -10.93 -78.79
CA PRO A 230 -2.08 -11.35 -80.18
C PRO A 230 -0.65 -11.86 -80.40
N ARG A 231 -0.51 -12.77 -81.37
CA ARG A 231 0.77 -13.15 -81.98
C ARG A 231 1.53 -11.92 -82.47
#